data_AF-A0A954HCR3-F1
#
_entry.id   AF-A0A954HCR3-F1
#
_cell.length_a   1.000
_cell.length_b   1.000
_cell.length_c   1.000
_cell.angle_alpha   90.00
_cell.angle_beta   90.00
_cell.angle_gamma   90.00
#
_symmetry.space_group_name_H-M   'P 1'
#
loop_
_entity.id
_entity.type
_entity.pdbx_description
1 polymer ?
#
loop_
_entity_poly.entity_id
_entity_poly.type
_entity_poly.pdbx_seq_one_letter_code
_entity_poly.pdbx_strand_id
1 'polypeptide(L)'
;MTFSFPDPELSFDNSAYQAMLTRLSEATAELNNGKTVWPEQQMDWLAESGVLGWVIPEEYGGSDLSSAELNLGYEQLAAACLCTTFVLTQRNGACQRIAGCDNLDLKERLLPDLCSGKTYATVGISHLTTSRQHLSQPAVSATSTESGYLL
;
A
#
# COMPACT_ATOMS: atom_id res chain seq x y z
N MET A 1 -3.31 22.23 11.45
CA MET A 1 -4.65 22.21 10.81
C MET A 1 -5.44 21.11 11.48
N THR A 2 -6.69 21.36 11.88
CA THR A 2 -7.60 20.33 12.41
C THR A 2 -8.41 19.78 11.24
N PHE A 3 -8.21 18.50 10.92
CA PHE A 3 -9.06 17.76 10.00
C PHE A 3 -10.20 17.12 10.80
N SER A 4 -11.42 17.13 10.24
CA SER A 4 -12.57 16.48 10.86
C SER A 4 -12.76 15.14 10.17
N PHE A 5 -12.48 14.05 10.88
CA PHE A 5 -12.74 12.69 10.40
C PHE A 5 -14.25 12.39 10.52
N PRO A 6 -14.90 11.85 9.48
CA PRO A 6 -16.29 11.41 9.56
C PRO A 6 -16.49 10.25 10.55
N ASP A 7 -15.46 9.43 10.73
CA ASP A 7 -15.44 8.27 11.63
C ASP A 7 -14.36 8.44 12.72
N PRO A 8 -14.75 8.47 14.01
CA PRO A 8 -13.80 8.57 15.13
C PRO A 8 -12.87 7.35 15.28
N GLU A 9 -13.20 6.16 14.74
CA GLU A 9 -12.30 5.01 14.74
C GLU A 9 -11.16 5.15 13.70
N LEU A 10 -11.42 5.88 12.60
CA LEU A 10 -10.42 6.25 11.59
C LEU A 10 -9.64 7.53 11.93
N SER A 11 -9.89 8.12 13.11
CA SER A 11 -9.13 9.26 13.58
C SER A 11 -7.67 8.89 13.79
N PHE A 12 -6.77 9.62 13.13
CA PHE A 12 -5.33 9.51 13.39
C PHE A 12 -4.96 9.90 14.83
N ASP A 13 -5.88 10.45 15.62
CA ASP A 13 -5.67 10.74 17.04
C ASP A 13 -5.96 9.53 17.95
N ASN A 14 -6.41 8.39 17.40
CA ASN A 14 -6.70 7.21 18.20
C ASN A 14 -5.41 6.60 18.81
N SER A 15 -5.53 6.01 20.01
CA SER A 15 -4.37 5.52 20.75
C SER A 15 -3.64 4.37 20.07
N ALA A 16 -4.34 3.56 19.28
CA ALA A 16 -3.75 2.43 18.56
C ALA A 16 -2.84 2.91 17.42
N TYR A 17 -3.30 3.87 16.62
CA TYR A 17 -2.54 4.48 15.55
C TYR A 17 -1.31 5.23 16.08
N GLN A 18 -1.47 6.01 17.16
CA GLN A 18 -0.35 6.71 17.80
C GLN A 18 0.68 5.74 18.41
N ALA A 19 0.23 4.63 19.00
CA ALA A 19 1.13 3.58 19.49
C ALA A 19 1.87 2.90 18.33
N MET A 20 1.20 2.64 17.21
CA MET A 20 1.82 2.08 16.00
C MET A 20 2.88 3.04 15.42
N LEU A 21 2.61 4.34 15.32
CA LEU A 21 3.61 5.34 14.90
C LEU A 21 4.84 5.33 15.80
N THR A 22 4.65 5.21 17.11
CA THR A 22 5.75 5.10 18.08
C THR A 22 6.59 3.86 17.80
N ARG A 23 5.97 2.69 17.62
CA ARG A 23 6.67 1.42 17.29
C ARG A 23 7.47 1.55 15.99
N LEU A 24 6.89 2.16 14.95
CA LEU A 24 7.58 2.41 13.68
C LEU A 24 8.82 3.30 13.88
N SER A 25 8.68 4.40 14.63
CA SER A 25 9.76 5.33 14.91
C SER A 25 10.89 4.69 15.69
N GLU A 26 10.59 3.83 16.67
CA GLU A 26 11.60 3.13 17.46
C GLU A 26 12.36 2.09 16.64
N ALA A 27 11.68 1.40 15.72
CA ALA A 27 12.28 0.35 14.90
C ALA A 27 12.96 0.86 13.61
N THR A 28 12.75 2.13 13.20
CA THR A 28 13.23 2.62 11.90
C THR A 28 14.76 2.58 11.74
N ALA A 29 15.52 2.64 12.84
CA ALA A 29 16.98 2.61 12.79
C ALA A 29 17.51 1.28 12.19
N GLU A 30 16.80 0.17 12.41
CA GLU A 30 17.19 -1.13 11.87
C GLU A 30 17.05 -1.19 10.34
N LEU A 31 16.05 -0.50 9.78
CA LEU A 31 15.84 -0.41 8.34
C LEU A 31 16.82 0.55 7.67
N ASN A 32 17.34 1.52 8.42
CA ASN A 32 18.23 2.57 7.91
C ASN A 32 19.72 2.28 8.15
N ASN A 33 20.08 1.11 8.66
CA ASN A 33 21.47 0.77 9.02
C ASN A 33 22.35 0.34 7.82
N GLY A 34 21.86 0.46 6.59
CA GLY A 34 22.57 0.10 5.36
C GLY A 34 22.57 -1.40 5.04
N LYS A 35 21.90 -2.24 5.84
CA LYS A 35 21.64 -3.64 5.52
C LYS A 35 20.32 -3.77 4.75
N THR A 36 20.24 -4.78 3.89
CA THR A 36 19.00 -5.13 3.19
C THR A 36 18.10 -5.91 4.14
N VAL A 37 17.27 -5.21 4.91
CA VAL A 37 16.26 -5.79 5.80
C VAL A 37 14.88 -5.49 5.25
N TRP A 38 14.06 -6.52 5.09
CA TRP A 38 12.65 -6.38 4.73
C TRP A 38 11.83 -5.96 5.97
N PRO A 39 10.96 -4.94 5.89
CA PRO A 39 10.21 -4.42 7.04
C PRO A 39 8.99 -5.29 7.39
N GLU A 40 9.17 -6.60 7.56
CA GLU A 40 8.09 -7.57 7.83
C GLU A 40 7.25 -7.16 9.05
N GLN A 41 7.93 -6.96 10.18
CA GLN A 41 7.28 -6.62 11.44
C GLN A 41 6.53 -5.29 11.37
N GLN A 42 7.06 -4.31 10.63
CA GLN A 42 6.38 -3.04 10.43
C GLN A 42 5.13 -3.20 9.57
N MET A 43 5.16 -4.05 8.53
CA MET A 43 3.98 -4.36 7.73
C MET A 43 2.89 -5.05 8.56
N ASP A 44 3.26 -5.91 9.51
CA ASP A 44 2.31 -6.52 10.44
C ASP A 44 1.63 -5.47 11.32
N TRP A 45 2.38 -4.48 11.85
CA TRP A 45 1.79 -3.41 12.66
C TRP A 45 0.83 -2.53 11.85
N LEU A 46 1.13 -2.32 10.56
CA LEU A 46 0.22 -1.63 9.65
C LEU A 46 -1.07 -2.45 9.42
N ALA A 47 -0.97 -3.78 9.32
CA ALA A 47 -2.13 -4.67 9.20
C ALA A 47 -3.00 -4.64 10.46
N GLU A 48 -2.38 -4.80 11.63
CA GLU A 48 -3.04 -4.73 12.95
C GLU A 48 -3.79 -3.41 13.16
N SER A 49 -3.28 -2.32 12.59
CA SER A 49 -3.84 -0.97 12.72
C SER A 49 -4.83 -0.59 11.61
N GLY A 50 -5.17 -1.52 10.71
CA GLY A 50 -6.09 -1.28 9.60
C GLY A 50 -5.52 -0.43 8.45
N VAL A 51 -4.25 -0.01 8.51
CA VAL A 51 -3.61 0.86 7.52
C VAL A 51 -3.55 0.23 6.13
N LEU A 52 -3.45 -1.11 6.07
CA LEU A 52 -3.42 -1.85 4.80
C LEU A 52 -4.74 -1.74 4.01
N GLY A 53 -5.84 -1.35 4.65
CA GLY A 53 -7.17 -1.16 4.06
C GLY A 53 -7.45 0.24 3.52
N TRP A 54 -6.60 1.24 3.77
CA TRP A 54 -6.86 2.65 3.47
C TRP A 54 -7.20 2.99 2.01
N VAL A 55 -6.75 2.16 1.06
CA VAL A 55 -7.01 2.36 -0.38
C VAL A 55 -7.88 1.26 -0.99
N ILE A 56 -8.46 0.43 -0.14
CA ILE A 56 -9.34 -0.68 -0.53
C ILE A 56 -10.77 -0.25 -0.22
N PRO A 57 -11.74 -0.45 -1.13
CA PRO A 57 -13.13 -0.10 -0.87
C PRO A 57 -13.72 -0.82 0.35
N GLU A 58 -14.66 -0.17 1.05
CA GLU A 58 -15.28 -0.70 2.28
C GLU A 58 -15.98 -2.04 2.07
N GLU A 59 -16.58 -2.28 0.90
CA GLU A 59 -17.23 -3.55 0.56
C GLU A 59 -16.26 -4.76 0.58
N TYR A 60 -14.96 -4.51 0.52
CA TYR A 60 -13.89 -5.51 0.64
C TYR A 60 -13.14 -5.44 1.98
N GLY A 61 -13.70 -4.72 2.96
CA GLY A 61 -13.17 -4.59 4.33
C GLY A 61 -12.14 -3.47 4.52
N GLY A 62 -11.99 -2.56 3.55
CA GLY A 62 -11.08 -1.42 3.64
C GLY A 62 -11.72 -0.18 4.28
N SER A 63 -11.42 1.01 3.76
CA SER A 63 -11.85 2.30 4.35
C SER A 63 -12.18 3.32 3.26
N ASP A 64 -13.15 4.19 3.52
CA ASP A 64 -13.50 5.33 2.64
C ASP A 64 -12.72 6.61 3.01
N LEU A 65 -11.38 6.54 2.99
CA LEU A 65 -10.55 7.71 3.24
C LEU A 65 -10.58 8.67 2.05
N SER A 66 -10.80 9.96 2.32
CA SER A 66 -10.58 11.00 1.32
C SER A 66 -9.10 11.09 0.96
N SER A 67 -8.79 11.65 -0.21
CA SER A 67 -7.39 11.86 -0.62
C SER A 67 -6.61 12.76 0.34
N ALA A 68 -7.29 13.69 1.04
CA ALA A 68 -6.65 14.55 2.03
C ALA A 68 -6.26 13.76 3.29
N GLU A 69 -7.14 12.88 3.78
CA GLU A 69 -6.86 12.02 4.93
C GLU A 69 -5.76 11.01 4.61
N LEU A 70 -5.81 10.39 3.42
CA LEU A 70 -4.77 9.46 2.98
C LEU A 70 -3.39 10.14 2.95
N ASN A 71 -3.31 11.37 2.41
CA ASN A 71 -2.06 12.12 2.36
C ASN A 71 -1.54 12.48 3.76
N LEU A 72 -2.43 12.89 4.66
CA LEU A 72 -2.07 13.18 6.04
C LEU A 72 -1.57 11.94 6.79
N GLY A 73 -2.21 10.78 6.57
CA GLY A 73 -1.78 9.51 7.13
C GLY A 73 -0.41 9.08 6.61
N TYR A 74 -0.15 9.25 5.30
CA TYR A 74 1.18 9.01 4.73
C TYR A 74 2.24 9.97 5.26
N GLU A 75 1.91 11.25 5.48
CA GLU A 75 2.84 12.21 6.06
C GLU A 75 3.29 11.77 7.46
N GLN A 76 2.35 11.37 8.32
CA GLN A 76 2.65 10.90 9.67
C GLN A 76 3.45 9.58 9.67
N LEU A 77 3.04 8.61 8.84
CA LEU A 77 3.78 7.36 8.68
C LEU A 77 5.21 7.60 8.17
N ALA A 78 5.38 8.50 7.20
CA ALA A 78 6.70 8.81 6.64
C ALA A 78 7.61 9.51 7.65
N ALA A 79 7.05 10.37 8.50
CA ALA A 79 7.77 11.00 9.60
C ALA A 79 8.27 9.97 10.64
N ALA A 80 7.48 8.91 10.90
CA ALA A 80 7.87 7.83 11.80
C ALA A 80 8.87 6.85 11.15
N CYS A 81 8.57 6.36 9.95
CA CYS A 81 9.43 5.45 9.19
C CYS A 81 9.22 5.59 7.68
N LEU A 82 10.13 6.31 7.02
CA LEU A 82 10.08 6.54 5.57
C LEU A 82 10.18 5.25 4.74
N CYS A 83 11.03 4.30 5.16
CA CYS A 83 11.24 3.04 4.43
C CYS A 83 9.95 2.20 4.39
N THR A 84 9.32 1.98 5.55
CA THR A 84 8.03 1.28 5.64
C THR A 84 6.94 2.00 4.84
N THR A 85 6.87 3.33 4.94
CA THR A 85 5.87 4.10 4.20
C THR A 85 6.07 4.00 2.70
N PHE A 86 7.31 4.02 2.22
CA PHE A 86 7.62 3.79 0.82
C PHE A 86 7.10 2.43 0.36
N VAL A 87 7.38 1.36 1.12
CA VAL A 87 6.89 0.01 0.82
C VAL A 87 5.35 -0.04 0.79
N LEU A 88 4.68 0.58 1.76
CA LEU A 88 3.22 0.70 1.80
C LEU A 88 2.67 1.40 0.56
N THR A 89 3.25 2.51 0.12
CA THR A 89 2.74 3.27 -1.04
C THR A 89 2.85 2.48 -2.34
N GLN A 90 3.90 1.68 -2.52
CA GLN A 90 4.04 0.78 -3.67
C GLN A 90 2.95 -0.31 -3.68
N ARG A 91 2.68 -0.90 -2.51
CA ARG A 91 1.57 -1.84 -2.32
C ARG A 91 0.23 -1.18 -2.62
N ASN A 92 0.00 0.03 -2.10
CA ASN A 92 -1.26 0.75 -2.27
C ASN A 92 -1.50 1.11 -3.75
N GLY A 93 -0.44 1.45 -4.49
CA GLY A 93 -0.52 1.63 -5.94
C GLY A 93 -1.02 0.38 -6.68
N ALA A 94 -0.63 -0.82 -6.25
CA ALA A 94 -1.13 -2.08 -6.81
C ALA A 94 -2.59 -2.34 -6.41
N CYS A 95 -2.93 -2.13 -5.13
CA CYS A 95 -4.30 -2.33 -4.61
C CYS A 95 -5.30 -1.41 -5.33
N GLN A 96 -4.95 -0.15 -5.55
CA GLN A 96 -5.78 0.80 -6.30
C GLN A 96 -6.01 0.36 -7.76
N ARG A 97 -5.01 -0.23 -8.43
CA ARG A 97 -5.19 -0.78 -9.79
C ARG A 97 -6.14 -1.97 -9.80
N ILE A 98 -6.05 -2.85 -8.80
CA ILE A 98 -6.94 -3.99 -8.65
C ILE A 98 -8.37 -3.50 -8.36
N ALA A 99 -8.54 -2.59 -7.40
CA ALA A 99 -9.85 -2.04 -7.03
C ALA A 99 -10.51 -1.27 -8.18
N GLY A 100 -9.73 -0.53 -8.96
CA GLY A 100 -10.21 0.26 -10.09
C GLY A 100 -10.45 -0.51 -11.39
N CYS A 101 -10.22 -1.83 -11.44
CA CYS A 101 -10.46 -2.61 -12.65
C CYS A 101 -11.90 -3.14 -12.74
N ASP A 102 -12.29 -3.53 -13.96
CA ASP A 102 -13.64 -4.07 -14.26
C ASP A 102 -13.78 -5.56 -13.89
N ASN A 103 -12.71 -6.22 -13.44
CA ASN A 103 -12.73 -7.65 -13.10
C ASN A 103 -13.26 -7.86 -11.67
N LEU A 104 -14.56 -8.12 -11.55
CA LEU A 104 -15.23 -8.35 -10.26
C LEU A 104 -14.67 -9.58 -9.52
N ASP A 105 -14.53 -10.72 -10.21
CA ASP A 105 -14.01 -11.96 -9.63
C ASP A 105 -12.60 -11.78 -9.03
N LEU A 106 -11.76 -10.97 -9.69
CA LEU A 106 -10.43 -10.62 -9.19
C LEU A 106 -10.49 -9.78 -7.92
N LYS A 107 -11.39 -8.79 -7.88
CA LYS A 107 -11.58 -7.90 -6.73
C LYS A 107 -12.08 -8.68 -5.53
N GLU A 108 -13.13 -9.47 -5.69
CA GLU A 108 -13.71 -10.31 -4.63
C GLU A 108 -12.70 -11.31 -4.05
N ARG A 109 -11.84 -11.88 -4.92
CA ARG A 109 -10.84 -12.86 -4.49
C ARG A 109 -9.63 -12.24 -3.80
N LEU A 110 -9.16 -11.07 -4.24
CA LEU A 110 -7.89 -10.51 -3.78
C LEU A 110 -8.02 -9.40 -2.75
N LEU A 111 -9.00 -8.51 -2.87
CA LEU A 111 -9.04 -7.30 -2.03
C LEU A 111 -9.22 -7.60 -0.53
N PRO A 112 -10.05 -8.57 -0.09
CA PRO A 112 -10.14 -8.91 1.33
C PRO A 112 -8.83 -9.45 1.92
N ASP A 113 -8.14 -10.32 1.18
CA ASP A 113 -6.85 -10.89 1.59
C ASP A 113 -5.73 -9.84 1.56
N LEU A 114 -5.78 -8.89 0.61
CA LEU A 114 -4.89 -7.74 0.60
C LEU A 114 -5.17 -6.88 1.84
N CYS A 115 -6.42 -6.53 2.11
CA CYS A 115 -6.81 -5.69 3.24
C CYS A 115 -6.29 -6.21 4.58
N SER A 116 -6.47 -7.51 4.82
CA SER A 116 -6.00 -8.18 6.05
C SER A 116 -4.48 -8.43 6.11
N GLY A 117 -3.74 -8.19 5.02
CA GLY A 117 -2.31 -8.50 4.93
C GLY A 117 -1.99 -9.97 4.68
N LYS A 118 -3.00 -10.84 4.53
CA LYS A 118 -2.81 -12.27 4.19
C LYS A 118 -2.14 -12.47 2.82
N THR A 119 -2.38 -11.56 1.89
CA THR A 119 -1.69 -11.50 0.59
C THR A 119 -0.96 -10.17 0.44
N TYR A 120 0.17 -10.20 -0.27
CA TYR A 120 0.94 -9.01 -0.61
C TYR A 120 0.85 -8.70 -2.11
N ALA A 121 0.82 -7.42 -2.46
CA ALA A 121 0.89 -6.95 -3.85
C ALA A 121 1.86 -5.77 -3.98
N THR A 122 2.43 -5.59 -5.16
CA THR A 122 3.30 -4.46 -5.49
C THR A 122 3.23 -4.15 -6.99
N VAL A 123 3.86 -3.05 -7.40
CA VAL A 123 3.95 -2.63 -8.79
C VAL A 123 5.33 -2.89 -9.37
N GLY A 124 5.37 -3.42 -10.60
CA GLY A 124 6.60 -3.65 -11.37
C GLY A 124 6.64 -2.80 -12.63
N ILE A 125 6.64 -1.47 -12.51
CA ILE A 125 6.41 -0.56 -13.66
C ILE A 125 7.62 0.27 -14.09
N SER A 126 8.69 0.39 -13.27
CA SER A 126 9.77 1.34 -13.54
C SER A 126 10.51 1.11 -14.86
N HIS A 127 10.62 -0.14 -15.31
CA HIS A 127 11.23 -0.47 -16.60
C HIS A 127 10.34 -0.10 -17.80
N LEU A 128 9.03 0.13 -17.57
CA LEU A 128 8.08 0.60 -18.56
C LEU A 128 7.98 2.13 -18.58
N THR A 129 8.10 2.76 -17.41
CA THR A 129 7.75 4.18 -17.23
C THR A 129 8.92 5.11 -16.98
N THR A 130 10.16 4.65 -16.79
CA THR A 130 11.30 5.58 -16.55
C THR A 130 12.57 5.19 -17.27
N SER A 131 13.03 3.95 -17.13
CA SER A 131 14.40 3.56 -17.51
C SER A 131 14.59 3.16 -18.98
N ARG A 132 13.52 2.98 -19.75
CA ARG A 132 13.56 2.53 -21.16
C ARG A 132 12.57 3.25 -22.08
N GLN A 133 12.15 4.47 -21.71
CA GLN A 133 11.20 5.25 -22.51
C GLN A 133 11.72 5.61 -23.91
N HIS A 134 13.04 5.61 -24.12
CA HIS A 134 13.67 5.96 -25.39
C HIS A 134 13.84 4.77 -26.37
N LEU A 135 13.40 3.57 -25.98
CA LEU A 135 13.47 2.41 -26.86
C LEU A 135 12.34 2.45 -27.90
N SER A 136 12.66 2.04 -29.13
CA SER A 136 11.68 1.91 -30.20
C SER A 136 10.73 0.71 -30.02
N GLN A 137 11.01 -0.16 -29.05
CA GLN A 137 10.20 -1.33 -28.70
C GLN A 137 9.88 -1.32 -27.20
N PRO A 138 8.68 -1.79 -26.80
CA PRO A 138 8.32 -1.93 -25.39
C PRO A 138 9.31 -2.80 -24.62
N ALA A 139 9.63 -2.42 -23.39
CA ALA A 139 10.57 -3.16 -22.55
C ALA A 139 10.04 -4.53 -22.07
N VAL A 140 8.71 -4.70 -22.05
CA VAL A 140 7.99 -5.96 -21.81
C VAL A 140 6.78 -5.97 -22.73
N SER A 141 6.45 -7.14 -23.28
CA SER A 141 5.30 -7.34 -24.17
C SER A 141 4.46 -8.52 -23.68
N ALA A 142 3.15 -8.34 -23.55
CA ALA A 142 2.24 -9.43 -23.24
C ALA A 142 1.55 -9.92 -24.53
N THR A 143 1.73 -11.19 -24.87
CA THR A 143 1.03 -11.82 -26.00
C THR A 143 -0.03 -12.80 -25.48
N SER A 144 -1.28 -12.63 -25.88
CA SER A 144 -2.35 -13.56 -25.51
C SER A 144 -2.10 -14.94 -26.10
N THR A 145 -2.33 -15.98 -25.29
CA THR A 145 -2.32 -17.38 -25.69
C THR A 145 -3.69 -18.00 -25.44
N GLU A 146 -3.87 -19.28 -25.77
CA GLU A 146 -5.14 -20.00 -25.51
C GLU A 146 -5.48 -20.08 -24.00
N SER A 147 -4.48 -20.05 -23.12
CA SER A 147 -4.64 -20.24 -21.68
C SER A 147 -4.18 -19.07 -20.81
N GLY A 148 -3.77 -17.95 -21.40
CA GLY A 148 -3.30 -16.78 -20.65
C GLY A 148 -2.44 -15.83 -21.48
N TYR A 149 -1.29 -15.43 -20.93
CA TYR A 149 -0.36 -14.49 -21.56
C TYR A 149 1.08 -14.99 -21.46
N LEU A 150 1.84 -14.78 -22.53
CA LEU A 150 3.30 -14.82 -22.53
C LEU A 150 3.82 -13.41 -22.28
N LEU A 151 4.57 -13.21 -21.19
CA LEU A 151 5.21 -11.94 -20.81
C LEU A 151 6.65 -11.86 -21.30
#